data_AF-A0AAV6IPD9-F1
#
_entry.id   AF-A0AAV6IPD9-F1
#
_cell.length_a   1.000
_cell.length_b   1.000
_cell.length_c   1.000
_cell.angle_alpha   90.00
_cell.angle_beta   90.00
_cell.angle_gamma   90.00
#
_symmetry.space_group_name_H-M   'P 1'
#
loop_
_entity.id
_entity.type
_entity.pdbx_description
1 polymer ?
#
loop_
_entity_poly.entity_id
_entity_poly.type
_entity_poly.pdbx_seq_one_letter_code
_entity_poly.pdbx_strand_id
1 'polypeptide(L)'
;MASLNPKNIFLTLLVAGILARMFLSETAVAQNGVSVSDIVTQSFFDGIVNKADPADCVGKSFFTRAAFLNSLSLFSAFGTVGTIDDSKREIAAFFAHATHETGFFCKIEENGGASTNDAYCDPTNTDYPCAANKKYYGRGPLQLSWNYNYGPAGSFIGFDGLNNPETVATDADVSFKAAMWFWMSNVHPIVTSGQGFGATIQAINSIECGGKEPALVAARVQYYTDYCNQLGVAPGDNLKSKPGPPYRCSYPAKTAVVPPMSVVANTVIAERVMPIVARGAKLALAPLLVLRPTSISVSNMVKDAFFNGIIDQAAASCAGKGFYTRFVFLQAADSYPLFGREGSIDVFKREIAAAFAHFTHETGQEIDGSSKDYCDETNTQYPCVAGKGYYGRGPIQLSWNFNYGPAGKSIGFNRLNNPDLVATDPLIAFKTALWYWMNFVHSIIVSGQGFGETIRAINGALECNGGNPATVSARVGYYTEDAYDVRKMCSCFVERYDFSVEYITVLIDNDHSYTQPTGRNIRLALSDLLRSIDPDDFLFVHYGGHGTYP
;
A
#
# COMPACT_ATOMS: atom_id res chain seq x y z
N MET A 1 -58.72 -14.36 -10.28
CA MET A 1 -57.48 -14.14 -11.06
C MET A 1 -57.14 -12.67 -10.95
N ALA A 2 -56.25 -12.30 -10.04
CA ALA A 2 -55.73 -10.93 -9.97
C ALA A 2 -54.44 -10.89 -10.80
N SER A 3 -54.45 -10.08 -11.86
CA SER A 3 -53.30 -9.81 -12.72
C SER A 3 -52.21 -9.16 -11.87
N LEU A 4 -51.08 -9.86 -11.68
CA LEU A 4 -49.89 -9.31 -11.07
C LEU A 4 -49.21 -8.35 -12.06
N ASN A 5 -49.01 -7.11 -11.62
CA ASN A 5 -48.42 -6.04 -12.41
C ASN A 5 -46.92 -6.34 -12.71
N PRO A 6 -46.48 -6.36 -13.99
CA PRO A 6 -45.12 -6.73 -14.37
C PRO A 6 -44.01 -5.83 -13.79
N LYS A 7 -44.34 -4.62 -13.33
CA LYS A 7 -43.38 -3.74 -12.63
C LYS A 7 -42.99 -4.26 -11.23
N ASN A 8 -43.88 -4.97 -10.54
CA ASN A 8 -43.59 -5.50 -9.20
C ASN A 8 -42.70 -6.75 -9.25
N ILE A 9 -42.75 -7.55 -10.32
CA ILE A 9 -41.89 -8.71 -10.51
C ILE A 9 -40.42 -8.29 -10.75
N PHE A 10 -40.22 -7.17 -11.46
CA PHE A 10 -38.89 -6.62 -11.72
C PHE A 10 -38.24 -6.04 -10.46
N LEU A 11 -39.02 -5.42 -9.57
CA LEU A 11 -38.51 -4.82 -8.33
C LEU A 11 -38.13 -5.88 -7.30
N THR A 12 -38.89 -6.98 -7.19
CA THR A 12 -38.58 -8.07 -6.26
C THR A 12 -37.34 -8.88 -6.68
N LEU A 13 -37.08 -9.04 -7.98
CA LEU A 13 -35.85 -9.67 -8.49
C LEU A 13 -34.61 -8.76 -8.35
N LEU A 14 -34.78 -7.44 -8.41
CA LEU A 14 -33.69 -6.48 -8.20
C LEU A 14 -33.25 -6.47 -6.72
N VAL A 15 -34.19 -6.47 -5.78
CA VAL A 15 -33.91 -6.39 -4.33
C VAL A 15 -33.28 -7.69 -3.80
N ALA A 16 -33.68 -8.86 -4.29
CA ALA A 16 -33.03 -10.13 -3.95
C ALA A 16 -31.60 -10.24 -4.54
N GLY A 17 -31.37 -9.67 -5.73
CA GLY A 17 -30.04 -9.56 -6.33
C GLY A 17 -29.12 -8.54 -5.64
N ILE A 18 -29.69 -7.52 -4.99
CA ILE A 18 -28.96 -6.53 -4.19
C ILE A 18 -28.61 -7.09 -2.81
N LEU A 19 -29.53 -7.80 -2.14
CA LEU A 19 -29.23 -8.43 -0.84
C LEU A 19 -28.23 -9.60 -0.94
N ALA A 20 -28.22 -10.35 -2.05
CA ALA A 20 -27.16 -11.34 -2.31
C ALA A 20 -25.79 -10.70 -2.65
N ARG A 21 -25.77 -9.44 -3.09
CA ARG A 21 -24.53 -8.65 -3.27
C ARG A 21 -24.06 -7.97 -1.98
N MET A 22 -24.93 -7.82 -0.98
CA MET A 22 -24.60 -7.21 0.32
C MET A 22 -23.88 -8.17 1.31
N PHE A 23 -23.58 -9.41 0.91
CA PHE A 23 -22.73 -10.33 1.68
C PHE A 23 -21.35 -10.60 1.07
N LEU A 24 -20.92 -9.83 0.06
CA LEU A 24 -19.55 -9.91 -0.48
C LEU A 24 -19.00 -8.49 -0.70
N SER A 25 -18.75 -7.78 0.40
CA SER A 25 -18.04 -6.50 0.37
C SER A 25 -17.13 -6.37 1.59
N GLU A 26 -16.40 -7.43 1.90
CA GLU A 26 -15.03 -7.26 2.37
C GLU A 26 -14.19 -7.05 1.10
N THR A 27 -13.45 -5.96 1.00
CA THR A 27 -12.48 -5.76 -0.08
C THR A 27 -11.36 -6.77 0.09
N ALA A 28 -11.59 -8.01 -0.35
CA ALA A 28 -10.57 -9.03 -0.44
C ALA A 28 -9.56 -8.58 -1.48
N VAL A 29 -8.29 -8.44 -1.07
CA VAL A 29 -7.17 -8.56 -2.01
C VAL A 29 -7.45 -9.84 -2.81
N ALA A 30 -7.42 -9.78 -4.15
CA ALA A 30 -7.80 -10.93 -4.97
C ALA A 30 -6.90 -12.12 -4.64
N GLN A 31 -7.37 -12.99 -3.75
CA GLN A 31 -6.64 -14.17 -3.31
C GLN A 31 -6.59 -15.13 -4.48
N ASN A 32 -5.42 -15.71 -4.73
CA ASN A 32 -5.17 -16.58 -5.87
C ASN A 32 -5.82 -17.98 -5.75
N GLY A 33 -6.69 -18.16 -4.75
CA GLY A 33 -7.42 -19.39 -4.49
C GLY A 33 -6.55 -20.53 -3.96
N VAL A 34 -5.26 -20.29 -3.65
CA VAL A 34 -4.39 -21.31 -3.09
C VAL A 34 -4.73 -21.56 -1.63
N SER A 35 -4.66 -22.82 -1.24
CA SER A 35 -4.79 -23.24 0.15
C SER A 35 -3.41 -23.26 0.79
N VAL A 36 -3.15 -22.35 1.74
CA VAL A 36 -1.88 -22.33 2.49
C VAL A 36 -1.67 -23.65 3.24
N SER A 37 -2.73 -24.31 3.69
CA SER A 37 -2.62 -25.63 4.34
C SER A 37 -2.16 -26.73 3.39
N ASP A 38 -2.39 -26.58 2.09
CA ASP A 38 -1.98 -27.56 1.08
C ASP A 38 -0.51 -27.37 0.69
N ILE A 39 0.01 -26.15 0.79
CA ILE A 39 1.44 -25.85 0.62
C ILE A 39 2.22 -26.23 1.89
N VAL A 40 1.78 -25.72 3.04
CA VAL A 40 2.35 -26.05 4.35
C VAL A 40 1.76 -27.37 4.80
N THR A 41 2.22 -28.47 4.22
CA THR A 41 1.82 -29.83 4.62
C THR A 41 2.38 -30.19 6.00
N GLN A 42 1.82 -31.22 6.65
CA GLN A 42 2.39 -31.74 7.89
C GLN A 42 3.84 -32.19 7.69
N SER A 43 4.13 -32.88 6.58
CA SER A 43 5.50 -33.32 6.24
C SER A 43 6.47 -32.16 6.04
N PHE A 44 6.04 -31.05 5.42
CA PHE A 44 6.89 -29.87 5.27
C PHE A 44 7.22 -29.25 6.63
N PHE A 45 6.20 -29.04 7.47
CA PHE A 45 6.37 -28.46 8.80
C PHE A 45 7.25 -29.34 9.70
N ASP A 46 6.96 -30.64 9.77
CA ASP A 46 7.76 -31.61 10.55
C ASP A 46 9.19 -31.72 10.00
N GLY A 47 9.37 -31.58 8.68
CA GLY A 47 10.69 -31.53 8.04
C GLY A 47 11.56 -30.36 8.50
N ILE A 48 10.96 -29.26 8.96
CA ILE A 48 11.68 -28.15 9.59
C ILE A 48 12.00 -28.51 11.04
N VAL A 49 10.97 -28.84 11.83
CA VAL A 49 11.10 -29.06 13.29
C VAL A 49 12.05 -30.24 13.60
N ASN A 50 12.06 -31.28 12.77
CA ASN A 50 12.92 -32.45 12.97
C ASN A 50 14.41 -32.18 12.71
N LYS A 51 14.77 -31.06 12.08
CA LYS A 51 16.18 -30.64 11.93
C LYS A 51 16.76 -30.06 13.22
N ALA A 52 15.94 -29.64 14.18
CA ALA A 52 16.43 -29.19 15.47
C ALA A 52 17.01 -30.36 16.29
N ASP A 53 18.06 -30.09 17.07
CA ASP A 53 18.68 -31.08 17.96
C ASP A 53 17.63 -31.68 18.90
N PRO A 54 17.44 -33.00 18.97
CA PRO A 54 16.40 -33.61 19.80
C PRO A 54 16.64 -33.55 21.31
N ALA A 55 17.86 -33.32 21.80
CA ALA A 55 18.16 -33.50 23.22
C ALA A 55 17.54 -32.43 24.14
N ASP A 56 17.44 -31.17 23.71
CA ASP A 56 17.10 -30.03 24.59
C ASP A 56 16.16 -28.99 23.95
N CYS A 57 15.32 -29.45 23.02
CA CYS A 57 14.60 -28.56 22.11
C CYS A 57 13.15 -28.33 22.50
N VAL A 58 12.94 -27.39 23.44
CA VAL A 58 11.62 -27.08 24.02
C VAL A 58 10.57 -26.64 23.00
N GLY A 59 10.98 -26.02 21.89
CA GLY A 59 10.07 -25.55 20.87
C GLY A 59 9.39 -26.65 20.05
N LYS A 60 9.92 -27.89 20.03
CA LYS A 60 9.34 -29.01 19.26
C LYS A 60 7.92 -29.37 19.68
N SER A 61 7.61 -29.28 20.97
CA SER A 61 6.26 -29.54 21.50
C SER A 61 5.38 -28.30 21.50
N PHE A 62 5.97 -27.12 21.41
CA PHE A 62 5.27 -25.83 21.44
C PHE A 62 4.77 -25.40 20.06
N PHE A 63 5.65 -25.38 19.05
CA PHE A 63 5.30 -24.96 17.70
C PHE A 63 4.66 -26.10 16.92
N THR A 64 3.36 -25.99 16.67
CA THR A 64 2.61 -26.98 15.89
C THR A 64 2.11 -26.38 14.58
N ARG A 65 1.98 -27.23 13.55
CA ARG A 65 1.33 -26.84 12.29
C ARG A 65 -0.09 -26.34 12.52
N ALA A 66 -0.82 -26.93 13.47
CA ALA A 66 -2.18 -26.50 13.81
C ALA A 66 -2.19 -25.04 14.30
N ALA A 67 -1.27 -24.68 15.21
CA ALA A 67 -1.17 -23.31 15.70
C ALA A 67 -0.80 -22.29 14.58
N PHE A 68 0.10 -22.69 13.67
CA PHE A 68 0.38 -21.91 12.47
C PHE A 68 -0.88 -21.71 11.62
N LEU A 69 -1.64 -22.77 11.32
CA LEU A 69 -2.85 -22.65 10.50
C LEU A 69 -3.96 -21.85 11.18
N ASN A 70 -4.09 -21.97 12.51
CA ASN A 70 -5.04 -21.17 13.29
C ASN A 70 -4.79 -19.66 13.13
N SER A 71 -3.51 -19.25 12.99
CA SER A 71 -3.16 -17.84 12.80
C SER A 71 -3.72 -17.25 11.50
N LEU A 72 -3.89 -18.07 10.45
CA LEU A 72 -4.37 -17.62 9.12
C LEU A 72 -5.81 -17.08 9.15
N SER A 73 -6.59 -17.42 10.18
CA SER A 73 -7.94 -16.86 10.39
C SER A 73 -7.93 -15.33 10.56
N LEU A 74 -6.83 -14.76 11.10
CA LEU A 74 -6.64 -13.30 11.24
C LEU A 74 -5.82 -12.69 10.10
N PHE A 75 -5.13 -13.51 9.31
CA PHE A 75 -4.16 -13.08 8.31
C PHE A 75 -4.39 -13.79 6.98
N SER A 76 -5.62 -13.75 6.48
CA SER A 76 -6.04 -14.51 5.28
C SER A 76 -5.28 -14.13 4.00
N ALA A 77 -4.69 -12.92 3.95
CA ALA A 77 -3.85 -12.46 2.84
C ALA A 77 -2.44 -13.10 2.82
N PHE A 78 -1.96 -13.68 3.93
CA PHE A 78 -0.66 -14.33 3.96
C PHE A 78 -0.61 -15.51 2.98
N GLY A 79 0.36 -15.53 2.07
CA GLY A 79 0.57 -16.63 1.14
C GLY A 79 -0.57 -16.84 0.15
N THR A 80 -1.47 -15.85 -0.04
CA THR A 80 -2.60 -15.95 -0.98
C THR A 80 -2.63 -14.82 -2.00
N VAL A 81 -1.65 -13.91 -1.97
CA VAL A 81 -1.55 -12.76 -2.87
C VAL A 81 -0.54 -13.04 -3.98
N GLY A 82 -0.88 -12.68 -5.23
CA GLY A 82 -0.02 -12.90 -6.40
C GLY A 82 -0.21 -14.27 -7.05
N THR A 83 0.80 -14.80 -7.71
CA THR A 83 0.76 -16.14 -8.31
C THR A 83 0.89 -17.25 -7.26
N ILE A 84 0.60 -18.51 -7.64
CA ILE A 84 0.87 -19.67 -6.77
C ILE A 84 2.36 -19.75 -6.41
N ASP A 85 3.24 -19.35 -7.32
CA ASP A 85 4.68 -19.30 -7.05
C ASP A 85 5.04 -18.19 -6.07
N ASP A 86 4.33 -17.05 -6.08
CA ASP A 86 4.48 -16.00 -5.06
C ASP A 86 4.05 -16.50 -3.68
N SER A 87 2.94 -17.23 -3.61
CA SER A 87 2.51 -17.90 -2.37
C SER A 87 3.58 -18.83 -1.82
N LYS A 88 4.16 -19.69 -2.67
CA LYS A 88 5.24 -20.60 -2.26
C LYS A 88 6.49 -19.85 -1.81
N ARG A 89 6.87 -18.78 -2.50
CA ARG A 89 8.01 -17.93 -2.11
C ARG A 89 7.76 -17.22 -0.79
N GLU A 90 6.57 -16.65 -0.57
CA GLU A 90 6.23 -15.99 0.69
C GLU A 90 6.27 -16.96 1.86
N ILE A 91 5.66 -18.14 1.69
CA ILE A 91 5.68 -19.21 2.70
C ILE A 91 7.12 -19.66 2.97
N ALA A 92 7.91 -19.92 1.92
CA ALA A 92 9.33 -20.28 2.07
C ALA A 92 10.12 -19.19 2.82
N ALA A 93 9.88 -17.92 2.51
CA ALA A 93 10.58 -16.80 3.14
C ALA A 93 10.23 -16.69 4.63
N PHE A 94 8.93 -16.76 4.99
CA PHE A 94 8.48 -16.73 6.38
C PHE A 94 9.15 -17.83 7.20
N PHE A 95 9.09 -19.07 6.70
CA PHE A 95 9.69 -20.21 7.40
C PHE A 95 11.22 -20.14 7.42
N ALA A 96 11.89 -19.58 6.40
CA ALA A 96 13.34 -19.39 6.40
C ALA A 96 13.79 -18.44 7.51
N HIS A 97 13.07 -17.33 7.69
CA HIS A 97 13.33 -16.41 8.78
C HIS A 97 13.02 -17.05 10.13
N ALA A 98 11.86 -17.70 10.28
CA ALA A 98 11.50 -18.36 11.52
C ALA A 98 12.52 -19.43 11.94
N THR A 99 12.98 -20.24 10.98
CA THR A 99 14.04 -21.22 11.19
C THR A 99 15.34 -20.58 11.66
N HIS A 100 15.73 -19.45 11.07
CA HIS A 100 16.92 -18.74 11.49
C HIS A 100 16.81 -18.20 12.91
N GLU A 101 15.71 -17.50 13.22
CA GLU A 101 15.50 -16.87 14.53
C GLU A 101 15.45 -17.89 15.68
N THR A 102 14.78 -19.00 15.44
CA THR A 102 14.48 -19.99 16.50
C THR A 102 15.41 -21.20 16.49
N GLY A 103 16.28 -21.31 15.48
CA GLY A 103 17.08 -22.52 15.26
C GLY A 103 16.19 -23.73 14.95
N PHE A 104 15.43 -23.68 13.87
CA PHE A 104 14.47 -24.74 13.45
C PHE A 104 13.32 -24.96 14.45
N PHE A 105 12.69 -23.88 14.91
CA PHE A 105 11.63 -23.89 15.94
C PHE A 105 12.07 -24.50 17.27
N CYS A 106 13.36 -24.37 17.60
CA CYS A 106 13.86 -24.94 18.83
C CYS A 106 13.69 -24.04 20.04
N LYS A 107 13.93 -22.75 19.82
CA LYS A 107 13.82 -21.70 20.83
C LYS A 107 12.47 -21.02 20.73
N ILE A 108 11.81 -20.90 21.88
CA ILE A 108 10.59 -20.11 22.04
C ILE A 108 10.96 -18.66 22.40
N GLU A 109 11.98 -18.51 23.23
CA GLU A 109 12.50 -17.22 23.70
C GLU A 109 13.96 -17.02 23.26
N GLU A 110 14.37 -15.77 23.17
CA GLU A 110 15.75 -15.38 22.88
C GLU A 110 16.71 -15.96 23.93
N ASN A 111 17.89 -16.41 23.48
CA ASN A 111 18.91 -16.96 24.36
C ASN A 111 19.31 -15.92 25.42
N GLY A 112 19.08 -16.27 26.69
CA GLY A 112 19.42 -15.41 27.80
C GLY A 112 18.51 -14.20 27.99
N GLY A 113 17.41 -14.07 27.22
CA GLY A 113 16.44 -12.96 27.29
C GLY A 113 15.96 -12.67 28.71
N ALA A 114 15.53 -13.70 29.43
CA ALA A 114 15.11 -13.56 30.83
C ALA A 114 16.25 -13.08 31.76
N SER A 115 17.49 -13.46 31.46
CA SER A 115 18.71 -13.15 32.22
C SER A 115 19.43 -11.87 31.79
N THR A 116 19.01 -11.20 30.71
CA THR A 116 19.63 -9.93 30.28
C THR A 116 19.29 -8.82 31.27
N ASN A 117 20.18 -7.83 31.40
CA ASN A 117 19.85 -6.58 32.08
C ASN A 117 19.05 -5.62 31.17
N ASP A 118 19.00 -5.90 29.87
CA ASP A 118 18.23 -5.13 28.91
C ASP A 118 16.76 -5.58 28.94
N ALA A 119 15.86 -4.67 29.30
CA ALA A 119 14.43 -4.96 29.30
C ALA A 119 13.82 -4.93 27.89
N TYR A 120 14.59 -4.55 26.86
CA TYR A 120 14.12 -4.25 25.51
C TYR A 120 12.94 -3.26 25.59
N CYS A 121 13.13 -2.22 26.38
CA CYS A 121 12.13 -1.21 26.68
C CYS A 121 12.64 0.13 26.18
N ASP A 122 11.89 0.76 25.29
CA ASP A 122 12.06 2.18 24.95
C ASP A 122 11.16 2.99 25.91
N PRO A 123 11.72 3.57 27.00
CA PRO A 123 10.94 4.33 27.96
C PRO A 123 10.42 5.66 27.39
N THR A 124 10.91 6.07 26.20
CA THR A 124 10.44 7.29 25.53
C THR A 124 9.15 7.05 24.73
N ASN A 125 8.77 5.79 24.52
CA ASN A 125 7.52 5.45 23.85
C ASN A 125 6.34 5.55 24.83
N THR A 126 5.58 6.65 24.74
CA THR A 126 4.43 6.92 25.61
C THR A 126 3.16 6.19 25.21
N ASP A 127 3.05 5.75 23.95
CA ASP A 127 1.87 5.03 23.44
C ASP A 127 1.84 3.58 23.94
N TYR A 128 3.04 2.99 24.09
CA TYR A 128 3.25 1.64 24.58
C TYR A 128 4.22 1.63 25.77
N PRO A 129 3.78 2.17 26.92
CA PRO A 129 4.65 2.32 28.08
C PRO A 129 5.10 0.95 28.61
N CYS A 130 6.33 0.91 29.09
CA CYS A 130 6.87 -0.31 29.67
C CYS A 130 6.19 -0.61 31.02
N ALA A 131 5.49 -1.74 31.10
CA ALA A 131 4.98 -2.24 32.36
C ALA A 131 6.10 -2.58 33.35
N ALA A 132 5.84 -2.32 34.64
CA ALA A 132 6.79 -2.61 35.71
C ALA A 132 7.14 -4.11 35.76
N ASN A 133 8.43 -4.42 35.92
CA ASN A 133 8.97 -5.78 36.00
C ASN A 133 8.72 -6.66 34.76
N LYS A 134 8.36 -6.07 33.62
CA LYS A 134 8.21 -6.79 32.35
C LYS A 134 9.39 -6.54 31.42
N LYS A 135 9.71 -7.55 30.60
CA LYS A 135 10.76 -7.52 29.59
C LYS A 135 10.22 -7.96 28.24
N TYR A 136 10.66 -7.27 27.20
CA TYR A 136 10.18 -7.42 25.83
C TYR A 136 11.27 -7.97 24.91
N TYR A 137 12.11 -8.89 25.41
CA TYR A 137 13.10 -9.61 24.59
C TYR A 137 12.40 -10.53 23.57
N GLY A 138 13.18 -11.11 22.64
CA GLY A 138 12.66 -11.91 21.55
C GLY A 138 11.81 -13.10 21.99
N ARG A 139 10.59 -13.22 21.46
CA ARG A 139 9.73 -14.40 21.63
C ARG A 139 9.04 -14.82 20.33
N GLY A 140 8.77 -16.12 20.23
CA GLY A 140 8.04 -16.72 19.12
C GLY A 140 8.85 -16.84 17.81
N PRO A 141 8.18 -17.19 16.70
CA PRO A 141 8.83 -17.56 15.44
C PRO A 141 9.73 -16.48 14.84
N LEU A 142 9.35 -15.20 14.94
CA LEU A 142 10.14 -14.07 14.44
C LEU A 142 10.78 -13.24 15.56
N GLN A 143 10.88 -13.81 16.77
CA GLN A 143 11.53 -13.18 17.95
C GLN A 143 11.05 -11.74 18.19
N LEU A 144 9.73 -11.56 18.31
CA LEU A 144 9.10 -10.25 18.58
C LEU A 144 9.77 -9.60 19.78
N SER A 145 10.28 -8.39 19.60
CA SER A 145 11.08 -7.67 20.58
C SER A 145 10.60 -6.23 20.71
N TRP A 146 10.84 -5.60 21.86
CA TRP A 146 10.47 -4.23 22.22
C TRP A 146 9.00 -3.95 22.57
N ASN A 147 8.79 -3.15 23.62
CA ASN A 147 7.48 -2.68 24.09
C ASN A 147 6.59 -2.12 22.96
N TYR A 148 7.19 -1.36 22.05
CA TYR A 148 6.49 -0.75 20.92
C TYR A 148 6.07 -1.73 19.82
N ASN A 149 6.51 -2.99 19.88
CA ASN A 149 6.00 -4.06 19.01
C ASN A 149 5.02 -4.95 19.76
N TYR A 150 5.29 -5.28 21.03
CA TYR A 150 4.38 -6.08 21.85
C TYR A 150 3.03 -5.40 22.09
N GLY A 151 3.03 -4.09 22.37
CA GLY A 151 1.81 -3.31 22.59
C GLY A 151 0.81 -3.36 21.42
N PRO A 152 1.20 -2.94 20.20
CA PRO A 152 0.31 -2.98 19.04
C PRO A 152 -0.04 -4.41 18.59
N ALA A 153 0.90 -5.36 18.67
CA ALA A 153 0.60 -6.76 18.39
C ALA A 153 -0.47 -7.31 19.36
N GLY A 154 -0.33 -7.02 20.65
CA GLY A 154 -1.30 -7.35 21.69
C GLY A 154 -2.68 -6.79 21.39
N SER A 155 -2.75 -5.49 21.09
CA SER A 155 -4.00 -4.80 20.77
C SER A 155 -4.69 -5.38 19.53
N PHE A 156 -3.95 -5.76 18.49
CA PHE A 156 -4.52 -6.35 17.27
C PHE A 156 -4.99 -7.79 17.48
N ILE A 157 -4.20 -8.61 18.17
CA ILE A 157 -4.43 -10.05 18.32
C ILE A 157 -5.44 -10.35 19.44
N GLY A 158 -5.58 -9.44 20.40
CA GLY A 158 -6.45 -9.61 21.56
C GLY A 158 -5.75 -10.20 22.78
N PHE A 159 -4.46 -9.90 22.99
CA PHE A 159 -3.73 -10.22 24.23
C PHE A 159 -3.08 -8.98 24.83
N ASP A 160 -2.80 -9.00 26.14
CA ASP A 160 -2.13 -7.87 26.80
C ASP A 160 -0.61 -7.95 26.58
N GLY A 161 -0.13 -7.34 25.50
CA GLY A 161 1.29 -7.37 25.14
C GLY A 161 2.19 -6.56 26.08
N LEU A 162 1.66 -5.59 26.83
CA LEU A 162 2.47 -4.77 27.73
C LEU A 162 2.60 -5.41 29.11
N ASN A 163 1.48 -5.86 29.69
CA ASN A 163 1.49 -6.46 31.03
C ASN A 163 1.70 -7.97 30.99
N ASN A 164 1.49 -8.65 29.88
CA ASN A 164 1.70 -10.10 29.74
C ASN A 164 2.46 -10.48 28.46
N PRO A 165 3.65 -9.88 28.17
CA PRO A 165 4.44 -10.21 26.99
C PRO A 165 4.84 -11.70 26.91
N GLU A 166 4.94 -12.39 28.05
CA GLU A 166 5.21 -13.83 28.14
C GLU A 166 4.13 -14.71 27.50
N THR A 167 2.94 -14.18 27.21
CA THR A 167 1.90 -14.92 26.48
C THR A 167 2.42 -15.40 25.12
N VAL A 168 3.28 -14.63 24.45
CA VAL A 168 3.91 -15.01 23.17
C VAL A 168 4.79 -16.27 23.29
N ALA A 169 5.28 -16.59 24.50
CA ALA A 169 6.08 -17.79 24.78
C ALA A 169 5.32 -18.93 25.47
N THR A 170 4.07 -18.71 25.87
CA THR A 170 3.27 -19.71 26.62
C THR A 170 2.02 -20.17 25.86
N ASP A 171 1.60 -19.43 24.83
CA ASP A 171 0.49 -19.78 23.94
C ASP A 171 0.98 -19.84 22.48
N ALA A 172 0.96 -21.03 21.88
CA ALA A 172 1.44 -21.26 20.53
C ALA A 172 0.62 -20.55 19.44
N ASP A 173 -0.69 -20.39 19.64
CA ASP A 173 -1.56 -19.66 18.71
C ASP A 173 -1.23 -18.17 18.74
N VAL A 174 -1.07 -17.59 19.94
CA VAL A 174 -0.62 -16.20 20.09
C VAL A 174 0.78 -16.01 19.54
N SER A 175 1.68 -16.99 19.73
CA SER A 175 3.05 -16.95 19.22
C SER A 175 3.10 -16.84 17.70
N PHE A 176 2.34 -17.68 16.98
CA PHE A 176 2.25 -17.60 15.52
C PHE A 176 1.51 -16.33 15.07
N LYS A 177 0.44 -15.92 15.75
CA LYS A 177 -0.26 -14.67 15.43
C LYS A 177 0.64 -13.45 15.59
N ALA A 178 1.51 -13.40 16.60
CA ALA A 178 2.48 -12.34 16.79
C ALA A 178 3.51 -12.28 15.65
N ALA A 179 4.03 -13.44 15.23
CA ALA A 179 4.90 -13.52 14.06
C ALA A 179 4.19 -13.10 12.77
N MET A 180 2.95 -13.53 12.56
CA MET A 180 2.14 -13.14 11.40
C MET A 180 1.81 -11.65 11.42
N TRP A 181 1.49 -11.07 12.57
CA TRP A 181 1.27 -9.63 12.71
C TRP A 181 2.51 -8.85 12.27
N PHE A 182 3.69 -9.25 12.74
CA PHE A 182 4.94 -8.61 12.34
C PHE A 182 5.20 -8.77 10.84
N TRP A 183 5.04 -10.00 10.33
CA TRP A 183 5.23 -10.30 8.91
C TRP A 183 4.30 -9.49 8.02
N MET A 184 3.00 -9.51 8.29
CA MET A 184 2.00 -8.81 7.48
C MET A 184 2.17 -7.30 7.55
N SER A 185 2.67 -6.76 8.67
CA SER A 185 2.90 -5.32 8.84
C SER A 185 4.20 -4.84 8.19
N ASN A 186 5.26 -5.66 8.19
CA ASN A 186 6.63 -5.18 7.86
C ASN A 186 7.31 -5.93 6.71
N VAL A 187 6.86 -7.13 6.35
CA VAL A 187 7.57 -8.03 5.42
C VAL A 187 6.71 -8.44 4.22
N HIS A 188 5.43 -8.73 4.42
CA HIS A 188 4.49 -9.08 3.35
C HIS A 188 4.48 -8.06 2.19
N PRO A 189 4.49 -6.73 2.44
CA PRO A 189 4.57 -5.76 1.35
C PRO A 189 5.86 -5.88 0.51
N ILE A 190 6.98 -6.27 1.13
CA ILE A 190 8.28 -6.43 0.46
C ILE A 190 8.26 -7.66 -0.46
N VAL A 191 7.67 -8.76 0.01
CA VAL A 191 7.56 -10.00 -0.76
C VAL A 191 6.61 -9.83 -1.94
N THR A 192 5.42 -9.29 -1.69
CA THR A 192 4.38 -9.13 -2.72
C THR A 192 4.70 -8.05 -3.75
N SER A 193 5.65 -7.15 -3.46
CA SER A 193 6.18 -6.14 -4.39
C SER A 193 7.42 -6.58 -5.18
N GLY A 194 7.91 -7.81 -5.00
CA GLY A 194 9.02 -8.35 -5.79
C GLY A 194 10.40 -7.78 -5.45
N GLN A 195 10.57 -7.15 -4.27
CA GLN A 195 11.86 -6.58 -3.84
C GLN A 195 12.94 -7.64 -3.55
N GLY A 196 12.53 -8.91 -3.43
CA GLY A 196 13.40 -10.06 -3.24
C GLY A 196 13.72 -10.39 -1.78
N PHE A 197 14.21 -11.60 -1.54
CA PHE A 197 14.47 -12.12 -0.19
C PHE A 197 15.54 -11.33 0.58
N GLY A 198 16.49 -10.69 -0.11
CA GLY A 198 17.47 -9.81 0.55
C GLY A 198 16.83 -8.65 1.31
N ALA A 199 15.71 -8.11 0.81
CA ALA A 199 14.99 -7.00 1.45
C ALA A 199 14.18 -7.46 2.68
N THR A 200 13.73 -8.72 2.73
CA THR A 200 13.04 -9.28 3.91
C THR A 200 13.99 -9.47 5.08
N ILE A 201 15.26 -9.83 4.81
CA ILE A 201 16.33 -9.87 5.83
C ILE A 201 16.52 -8.50 6.45
N GLN A 202 16.52 -7.44 5.65
CA GLN A 202 16.68 -6.07 6.15
C GLN A 202 15.50 -5.65 7.04
N ALA A 203 14.27 -6.03 6.68
CA ALA A 203 13.08 -5.72 7.47
C ALA A 203 13.03 -6.46 8.81
N ILE A 204 13.55 -7.68 8.87
CA ILE A 204 13.58 -8.49 10.09
C ILE A 204 14.76 -8.13 10.98
N ASN A 205 15.96 -8.02 10.41
CA ASN A 205 17.15 -7.63 11.15
C ASN A 205 18.14 -6.84 10.28
N SER A 206 17.93 -5.52 10.23
CA SER A 206 18.78 -4.60 9.47
C SER A 206 20.25 -4.58 9.91
N ILE A 207 20.57 -5.03 11.14
CA ILE A 207 21.95 -5.07 11.66
C ILE A 207 22.80 -6.08 10.90
N GLU A 208 22.19 -7.14 10.34
CA GLU A 208 22.92 -8.19 9.61
C GLU A 208 23.38 -7.75 8.21
N CYS A 209 22.79 -6.69 7.67
CA CYS A 209 23.00 -6.23 6.30
C CYS A 209 24.25 -5.33 6.13
N GLY A 210 24.64 -5.05 4.88
CA GLY A 210 25.78 -4.16 4.58
C GLY A 210 27.15 -4.76 4.88
N GLY A 211 27.26 -6.10 4.90
CA GLY A 211 28.50 -6.83 5.15
C GLY A 211 28.88 -6.99 6.63
N LYS A 212 27.98 -6.60 7.55
CA LYS A 212 28.21 -6.68 9.00
C LYS A 212 28.17 -8.12 9.52
N GLU A 213 27.17 -8.91 9.12
CA GLU A 213 27.04 -10.32 9.54
C GLU A 213 26.81 -11.24 8.33
N PRO A 214 27.80 -11.39 7.43
CA PRO A 214 27.62 -12.12 6.17
C PRO A 214 27.27 -13.60 6.37
N ALA A 215 27.70 -14.21 7.47
CA ALA A 215 27.39 -15.60 7.79
C ALA A 215 25.91 -15.80 8.16
N LEU A 216 25.30 -14.86 8.88
CA LEU A 216 23.88 -14.92 9.26
C LEU A 216 22.98 -14.72 8.04
N VAL A 217 23.30 -13.73 7.20
CA VAL A 217 22.63 -13.52 5.91
C VAL A 217 22.72 -14.77 5.04
N ALA A 218 23.90 -15.38 4.92
CA ALA A 218 24.08 -16.61 4.14
C ALA A 218 23.22 -17.77 4.67
N ALA A 219 23.09 -17.92 5.99
CA ALA A 219 22.24 -18.95 6.59
C ALA A 219 20.75 -18.74 6.23
N ARG A 220 20.23 -17.50 6.32
CA ARG A 220 18.84 -17.19 5.91
C ARG A 220 18.59 -17.53 4.45
N VAL A 221 19.51 -17.14 3.57
CA VAL A 221 19.42 -17.43 2.14
C VAL A 221 19.44 -18.93 1.86
N GLN A 222 20.25 -19.68 2.59
CA GLN A 222 20.29 -21.13 2.47
C GLN A 222 18.94 -21.76 2.84
N TYR A 223 18.36 -21.39 3.99
CA TYR A 223 17.05 -21.89 4.39
C TYR A 223 15.95 -21.54 3.39
N TYR A 224 15.94 -20.30 2.90
CA TYR A 224 14.98 -19.88 1.88
C TYR A 224 15.10 -20.69 0.59
N THR A 225 16.33 -20.90 0.12
CA THR A 225 16.60 -21.70 -1.08
C THR A 225 16.17 -23.15 -0.89
N ASP A 226 16.49 -23.74 0.26
CA ASP A 226 16.08 -25.12 0.60
C ASP A 226 14.56 -25.28 0.66
N TYR A 227 13.84 -24.30 1.20
CA TYR A 227 12.38 -24.33 1.27
C TYR A 227 11.72 -24.06 -0.08
N CYS A 228 12.26 -23.14 -0.89
CA CYS A 228 11.82 -22.96 -2.28
C CYS A 228 11.96 -24.26 -3.08
N ASN A 229 13.09 -24.95 -2.95
CA ASN A 229 13.32 -26.24 -3.60
C ASN A 229 12.31 -27.31 -3.14
N GLN A 230 12.02 -27.40 -1.84
CA GLN A 230 11.02 -28.34 -1.32
C GLN A 230 9.59 -28.02 -1.81
N LEU A 231 9.26 -26.74 -2.00
CA LEU A 231 7.96 -26.31 -2.51
C LEU A 231 7.88 -26.31 -4.05
N GLY A 232 8.98 -26.66 -4.73
CA GLY A 232 9.07 -26.72 -6.19
C GLY A 232 8.89 -25.34 -6.84
N VAL A 233 9.52 -24.31 -6.29
CA VAL A 233 9.52 -22.94 -6.84
C VAL A 233 10.95 -22.41 -6.93
N ALA A 234 11.23 -21.59 -7.94
CA ALA A 234 12.50 -20.87 -8.02
C ALA A 234 12.56 -19.77 -6.94
N PRO A 235 13.69 -19.58 -6.24
CA PRO A 235 13.85 -18.55 -5.21
C PRO A 235 13.68 -17.10 -5.71
N GLY A 236 13.84 -16.88 -7.02
CA GLY A 236 13.86 -15.55 -7.64
C GLY A 236 15.22 -14.87 -7.55
N ASP A 237 15.30 -13.63 -8.02
CA ASP A 237 16.50 -12.80 -7.98
C ASP A 237 16.63 -12.04 -6.65
N ASN A 238 17.75 -11.30 -6.45
CA ASN A 238 17.99 -10.46 -5.26
C ASN A 238 17.96 -11.23 -3.92
N LEU A 239 18.55 -12.43 -3.90
CA LEU A 239 18.62 -13.29 -2.71
C LEU A 239 19.47 -12.71 -1.58
N LYS A 240 20.43 -11.83 -1.88
CA LYS A 240 21.30 -11.15 -0.91
C LYS A 240 21.09 -9.64 -0.98
N SER A 241 21.22 -8.93 0.14
CA SER A 241 21.28 -7.47 0.13
C SER A 241 22.50 -6.99 -0.67
N LYS A 242 22.34 -5.95 -1.50
CA LYS A 242 23.40 -5.48 -2.42
C LYS A 242 24.58 -4.88 -1.63
N PRO A 243 25.85 -5.22 -1.95
CA PRO A 243 27.01 -4.50 -1.41
C PRO A 243 27.13 -3.12 -2.07
N GLY A 244 27.08 -2.05 -1.28
CA GLY A 244 27.26 -0.66 -1.71
C GLY A 244 27.75 0.20 -0.53
N PRO A 245 28.32 1.40 -0.78
CA PRO A 245 28.86 2.28 0.27
C PRO A 245 27.76 2.61 1.28
N PRO A 246 28.10 3.01 2.53
CA PRO A 246 27.16 3.07 3.63
C PRO A 246 26.00 3.98 3.24
N TYR A 247 24.86 3.37 2.92
CA TYR A 247 23.59 4.05 2.97
C TYR A 247 23.49 4.59 4.39
N ARG A 248 23.70 5.89 4.54
CA ARG A 248 23.41 6.58 5.78
C ARG A 248 21.95 6.27 6.07
N CYS A 249 21.75 5.56 7.17
CA CYS A 249 20.47 5.38 7.81
C CYS A 249 19.80 6.75 7.91
N SER A 250 18.80 6.99 7.07
CA SER A 250 17.61 7.65 7.55
C SER A 250 16.59 6.54 7.68
N TYR A 251 16.20 6.26 8.91
CA TYR A 251 14.91 5.65 9.19
C TYR A 251 13.87 6.26 8.24
N PRO A 252 12.99 5.51 7.55
CA PRO A 252 11.63 6.00 7.51
C PRO A 252 11.25 6.18 8.97
N ALA A 253 10.97 7.43 9.39
CA ALA A 253 10.49 7.69 10.73
C ALA A 253 9.46 6.62 11.10
N LYS A 254 9.65 6.01 12.28
CA LYS A 254 8.82 4.95 12.87
C LYS A 254 7.40 4.98 12.29
N THR A 255 7.07 4.10 11.34
CA THR A 255 5.68 3.72 11.13
C THR A 255 5.31 2.84 12.32
N ALA A 256 5.02 3.48 13.45
CA ALA A 256 4.20 2.87 14.46
C ALA A 256 2.87 2.57 13.77
N VAL A 257 2.64 1.30 13.44
CA VAL A 257 1.27 0.82 13.27
C VAL A 257 0.67 0.87 14.68
N VAL A 258 0.10 2.02 15.03
CA VAL A 258 -0.75 2.18 16.21
C VAL A 258 -2.16 1.79 15.77
N PRO A 259 -2.79 0.74 16.35
CA PRO A 259 -4.24 0.60 16.28
C PRO A 259 -4.87 1.73 17.12
N PRO A 260 -6.08 2.15 16.76
CA PRO A 260 -6.48 3.56 16.76
C PRO A 260 -6.73 4.06 18.18
N MET A 261 -6.08 5.14 18.61
CA MET A 261 -6.66 6.11 19.56
C MET A 261 -5.78 7.35 19.75
N SER A 262 -5.73 8.22 18.74
CA SER A 262 -5.62 9.69 18.90
C SER A 262 -5.52 10.32 17.52
N VAL A 263 -6.69 10.59 16.91
CA VAL A 263 -6.75 11.19 15.57
C VAL A 263 -7.16 12.66 15.69
N VAL A 264 -6.38 13.55 15.07
CA VAL A 264 -6.87 14.80 14.48
C VAL A 264 -7.29 14.41 13.06
N ALA A 265 -8.58 14.14 12.87
CA ALA A 265 -9.14 13.45 11.69
C ALA A 265 -9.58 14.41 10.57
N ASN A 266 -10.27 13.85 9.58
CA ASN A 266 -11.39 14.37 8.76
C ASN A 266 -12.53 13.33 8.82
N THR A 267 -13.81 13.71 8.82
CA THR A 267 -14.96 12.80 9.00
C THR A 267 -16.21 13.26 8.24
N VAL A 268 -16.93 12.36 7.57
CA VAL A 268 -18.29 12.62 7.04
C VAL A 268 -19.30 11.72 7.73
N ILE A 269 -20.42 12.29 8.17
CA ILE A 269 -21.50 11.62 8.93
C ILE A 269 -22.86 11.96 8.30
N ALA A 270 -23.69 10.99 7.90
CA ALA A 270 -24.98 11.23 7.22
C ALA A 270 -26.19 10.42 7.77
N GLU A 271 -27.43 10.99 7.77
CA GLU A 271 -28.66 10.38 8.32
C GLU A 271 -29.78 9.93 7.32
N ARG A 272 -30.45 8.81 7.71
CA ARG A 272 -31.81 8.24 7.46
C ARG A 272 -32.25 7.53 6.15
N VAL A 273 -32.79 6.29 6.29
CA VAL A 273 -33.77 5.63 5.39
C VAL A 273 -34.74 4.74 6.21
N MET A 274 -36.06 5.00 6.17
CA MET A 274 -37.10 4.21 6.89
C MET A 274 -37.48 2.88 6.19
N PRO A 275 -37.97 1.84 6.92
CA PRO A 275 -38.31 0.53 6.36
C PRO A 275 -39.77 0.38 5.92
N ILE A 276 -40.01 -0.23 4.74
CA ILE A 276 -41.33 -0.78 4.35
C ILE A 276 -41.31 -2.31 4.45
N VAL A 277 -42.21 -2.82 5.28
CA VAL A 277 -42.48 -4.24 5.63
C VAL A 277 -43.06 -5.04 4.46
N ALA A 278 -42.59 -6.28 4.20
CA ALA A 278 -43.45 -7.40 3.76
C ALA A 278 -42.76 -8.78 3.82
N ARG A 279 -43.51 -9.77 4.33
CA ARG A 279 -43.13 -11.17 4.59
C ARG A 279 -43.13 -12.07 3.34
N GLY A 280 -42.15 -12.98 3.28
CA GLY A 280 -42.31 -14.41 2.95
C GLY A 280 -42.57 -14.84 1.49
N ALA A 281 -41.58 -15.52 0.87
CA ALA A 281 -41.78 -16.67 -0.01
C ALA A 281 -40.44 -17.37 -0.34
N LYS A 282 -40.38 -18.69 -0.16
CA LYS A 282 -39.31 -19.57 -0.68
C LYS A 282 -39.44 -19.68 -2.20
N LEU A 283 -38.35 -19.51 -2.96
CA LEU A 283 -38.28 -19.99 -4.35
C LEU A 283 -36.88 -20.50 -4.72
N ALA A 284 -36.87 -21.60 -5.45
CA ALA A 284 -35.76 -22.51 -5.71
C ALA A 284 -34.66 -21.94 -6.64
N LEU A 285 -33.41 -22.37 -6.40
CA LEU A 285 -32.24 -22.11 -7.24
C LEU A 285 -32.33 -22.84 -8.58
N ALA A 286 -32.11 -22.10 -9.66
CA ALA A 286 -31.54 -22.61 -10.91
C ALA A 286 -30.20 -21.89 -11.15
N PRO A 287 -29.16 -22.56 -11.69
CA PRO A 287 -27.80 -22.03 -11.71
C PRO A 287 -27.69 -20.87 -12.70
N LEU A 288 -27.47 -19.67 -12.19
CA LEU A 288 -27.22 -18.48 -13.00
C LEU A 288 -25.76 -18.51 -13.46
N LEU A 289 -25.57 -18.49 -14.77
CA LEU A 289 -24.30 -18.32 -15.46
C LEU A 289 -23.59 -17.06 -14.89
N VAL A 290 -22.40 -17.24 -14.31
CA VAL A 290 -21.59 -16.14 -13.78
C VAL A 290 -21.02 -15.33 -14.93
N LEU A 291 -21.65 -14.20 -15.25
CA LEU A 291 -21.01 -13.14 -16.02
C LEU A 291 -20.04 -12.39 -15.09
N ARG A 292 -18.74 -12.56 -15.37
CA ARG A 292 -17.63 -11.86 -14.68
C ARG A 292 -17.77 -10.33 -14.84
N PRO A 293 -17.51 -9.50 -13.82
CA PRO A 293 -17.36 -8.06 -14.02
C PRO A 293 -16.08 -7.78 -14.83
N THR A 294 -16.22 -6.86 -15.77
CA THR A 294 -15.26 -6.46 -16.80
C THR A 294 -14.02 -5.73 -16.27
N SER A 295 -12.92 -5.87 -17.00
CA SER A 295 -11.60 -5.23 -16.84
C SER A 295 -11.62 -3.76 -16.38
N ILE A 296 -10.87 -3.44 -15.33
CA ILE A 296 -10.49 -2.07 -14.97
C ILE A 296 -9.55 -1.54 -16.06
N SER A 297 -9.77 -0.30 -16.51
CA SER A 297 -8.99 0.35 -17.58
C SER A 297 -8.69 1.80 -17.19
N VAL A 298 -7.52 2.31 -17.58
CA VAL A 298 -7.13 3.74 -17.42
C VAL A 298 -8.24 4.66 -17.93
N SER A 299 -8.87 4.30 -19.05
CA SER A 299 -9.99 5.06 -19.64
C SER A 299 -11.24 5.16 -18.75
N ASN A 300 -11.49 4.15 -17.90
CA ASN A 300 -12.64 4.14 -16.99
C ASN A 300 -12.39 4.96 -15.72
N MET A 301 -11.12 5.12 -15.32
CA MET A 301 -10.72 5.88 -14.13
C MET A 301 -10.50 7.35 -14.46
N VAL A 302 -9.68 7.62 -15.47
CA VAL A 302 -9.46 8.97 -15.98
C VAL A 302 -10.65 9.29 -16.88
N LYS A 303 -11.75 9.75 -16.28
CA LYS A 303 -12.95 10.25 -16.98
C LYS A 303 -12.77 11.72 -17.38
N ASP A 304 -13.62 12.20 -18.28
CA ASP A 304 -13.61 13.62 -18.68
C ASP A 304 -13.79 14.54 -17.47
N ALA A 305 -14.67 14.21 -16.53
CA ALA A 305 -14.86 14.99 -15.30
C ALA A 305 -13.60 15.06 -14.42
N PHE A 306 -12.87 13.95 -14.29
CA PHE A 306 -11.62 13.92 -13.52
C PHE A 306 -10.54 14.76 -14.20
N PHE A 307 -10.33 14.56 -15.50
CA PHE A 307 -9.30 15.26 -16.26
C PHE A 307 -9.58 16.77 -16.36
N ASN A 308 -10.83 17.14 -16.65
CA ASN A 308 -11.24 18.53 -16.73
C ASN A 308 -11.21 19.20 -15.36
N GLY A 309 -11.53 18.48 -14.27
CA GLY A 309 -11.41 19.00 -12.91
C GLY A 309 -9.98 19.43 -12.53
N ILE A 310 -8.95 18.87 -13.18
CA ILE A 310 -7.56 19.30 -13.04
C ILE A 310 -7.28 20.49 -13.96
N ILE A 311 -7.60 20.35 -15.25
CA ILE A 311 -7.33 21.39 -16.26
C ILE A 311 -8.03 22.71 -15.95
N ASP A 312 -9.25 22.66 -15.39
CA ASP A 312 -10.07 23.84 -15.11
C ASP A 312 -9.50 24.72 -14.00
N GLN A 313 -8.62 24.17 -13.14
CA GLN A 313 -7.90 24.92 -12.13
C GLN A 313 -6.88 25.90 -12.74
N ALA A 314 -6.42 25.64 -13.96
CA ALA A 314 -5.51 26.53 -14.66
C ALA A 314 -6.21 27.82 -15.10
N ALA A 315 -5.49 28.96 -15.07
CA ALA A 315 -5.99 30.22 -15.59
C ALA A 315 -6.43 30.09 -17.05
N ALA A 316 -7.46 30.85 -17.47
CA ALA A 316 -7.95 30.81 -18.85
C ALA A 316 -6.88 31.14 -19.91
N SER A 317 -5.85 31.90 -19.52
CA SER A 317 -4.69 32.25 -20.36
C SER A 317 -3.60 31.18 -20.40
N CYS A 318 -3.75 30.06 -19.67
CA CYS A 318 -2.74 29.00 -19.64
C CYS A 318 -2.69 28.28 -20.99
N ALA A 319 -1.51 28.28 -21.63
CA ALA A 319 -1.28 27.60 -22.91
C ALA A 319 -1.60 26.09 -22.85
N GLY A 320 -1.47 25.47 -21.66
CA GLY A 320 -1.78 24.06 -21.43
C GLY A 320 -3.26 23.71 -21.59
N LYS A 321 -4.19 24.65 -21.40
CA LYS A 321 -5.65 24.40 -21.34
C LYS A 321 -6.25 23.87 -22.64
N GLY A 322 -5.69 24.28 -23.79
CA GLY A 322 -6.07 23.76 -25.11
C GLY A 322 -5.10 22.71 -25.68
N PHE A 323 -3.96 22.52 -25.02
CA PHE A 323 -2.89 21.63 -25.49
C PHE A 323 -3.06 20.21 -24.92
N TYR A 324 -3.32 20.08 -23.62
CA TYR A 324 -3.51 18.78 -22.97
C TYR A 324 -4.98 18.37 -23.00
N THR A 325 -5.26 17.22 -23.61
CA THR A 325 -6.61 16.64 -23.62
C THR A 325 -6.59 15.21 -23.11
N ARG A 326 -7.69 14.79 -22.49
CA ARG A 326 -7.88 13.41 -22.04
C ARG A 326 -7.70 12.41 -23.16
N PHE A 327 -8.22 12.72 -24.36
CA PHE A 327 -8.08 11.85 -25.53
C PHE A 327 -6.61 11.57 -25.85
N VAL A 328 -5.78 12.61 -25.89
CA VAL A 328 -4.36 12.47 -26.19
C VAL A 328 -3.61 11.77 -25.05
N PHE A 329 -3.97 12.02 -23.79
CA PHE A 329 -3.43 11.25 -22.66
C PHE A 329 -3.72 9.75 -22.79
N LEU A 330 -4.97 9.36 -23.09
CA LEU A 330 -5.33 7.95 -23.25
C LEU A 330 -4.60 7.31 -24.43
N GLN A 331 -4.46 8.03 -25.54
CA GLN A 331 -3.69 7.59 -26.70
C GLN A 331 -2.21 7.36 -26.35
N ALA A 332 -1.63 8.21 -25.49
CA ALA A 332 -0.27 8.01 -24.99
C ALA A 332 -0.19 6.81 -24.03
N ALA A 333 -1.13 6.68 -23.09
CA ALA A 333 -1.19 5.59 -22.12
C ALA A 333 -1.31 4.21 -22.78
N ASP A 334 -1.99 4.09 -23.93
CA ASP A 334 -2.06 2.85 -24.70
C ASP A 334 -0.70 2.37 -25.24
N SER A 335 0.31 3.27 -25.30
CA SER A 335 1.68 2.89 -25.65
C SER A 335 2.46 2.26 -24.47
N TYR A 336 1.90 2.30 -23.25
CA TYR A 336 2.53 1.81 -22.01
C TYR A 336 1.59 0.83 -21.30
N PRO A 337 1.54 -0.45 -21.73
CA PRO A 337 0.51 -1.40 -21.29
C PRO A 337 0.56 -1.76 -19.81
N LEU A 338 1.63 -1.43 -19.10
CA LEU A 338 1.80 -1.66 -17.66
C LEU A 338 1.30 -0.47 -16.81
N PHE A 339 1.25 0.74 -17.37
CA PHE A 339 0.82 1.93 -16.65
C PHE A 339 -0.64 1.80 -16.20
N GLY A 340 -0.85 1.84 -14.88
CA GLY A 340 -2.16 1.66 -14.28
C GLY A 340 -2.76 0.26 -14.49
N ARG A 341 -1.92 -0.76 -14.72
CA ARG A 341 -2.38 -2.15 -14.91
C ARG A 341 -1.64 -3.16 -14.06
N GLU A 342 -0.75 -2.72 -13.17
CA GLU A 342 -0.01 -3.56 -12.24
C GLU A 342 -0.43 -3.31 -10.79
N GLY A 343 -0.50 -4.39 -10.00
CA GLY A 343 -0.95 -4.36 -8.62
C GLY A 343 -2.47 -4.38 -8.44
N SER A 344 -2.92 -4.04 -7.22
CA SER A 344 -4.34 -4.00 -6.86
C SER A 344 -5.06 -2.79 -7.46
N ILE A 345 -6.40 -2.78 -7.39
CA ILE A 345 -7.19 -1.59 -7.78
C ILE A 345 -6.78 -0.33 -7.01
N ASP A 346 -6.31 -0.48 -5.77
CA ASP A 346 -5.83 0.66 -4.98
C ASP A 346 -4.44 1.10 -5.43
N VAL A 347 -3.57 0.17 -5.84
CA VAL A 347 -2.31 0.53 -6.51
C VAL A 347 -2.58 1.25 -7.81
N PHE A 348 -3.53 0.77 -8.62
CA PHE A 348 -3.98 1.45 -9.83
C PHE A 348 -4.46 2.88 -9.55
N LYS A 349 -5.36 3.07 -8.57
CA LYS A 349 -5.84 4.40 -8.18
C LYS A 349 -4.70 5.30 -7.70
N ARG A 350 -3.80 4.77 -6.87
CA ARG A 350 -2.63 5.50 -6.36
C ARG A 350 -1.66 5.86 -7.47
N GLU A 351 -1.41 4.99 -8.43
CA GLU A 351 -0.54 5.27 -9.57
C GLU A 351 -1.12 6.37 -10.44
N ILE A 352 -2.42 6.30 -10.76
CA ILE A 352 -3.09 7.36 -11.53
C ILE A 352 -3.06 8.68 -10.75
N ALA A 353 -3.43 8.69 -9.48
CA ALA A 353 -3.38 9.89 -8.64
C ALA A 353 -1.97 10.47 -8.52
N ALA A 354 -0.95 9.61 -8.34
CA ALA A 354 0.43 10.04 -8.22
C ALA A 354 0.94 10.66 -9.53
N ALA A 355 0.67 10.01 -10.66
CA ALA A 355 1.05 10.53 -11.97
C ALA A 355 0.43 11.91 -12.23
N PHE A 356 -0.88 12.06 -12.00
CA PHE A 356 -1.57 13.34 -12.20
C PHE A 356 -1.14 14.41 -11.19
N ALA A 357 -0.87 14.07 -9.93
CA ALA A 357 -0.33 15.01 -8.96
C ALA A 357 1.05 15.57 -9.38
N HIS A 358 1.92 14.71 -9.90
CA HIS A 358 3.19 15.16 -10.47
C HIS A 358 2.96 16.01 -11.73
N PHE A 359 2.08 15.58 -12.65
CA PHE A 359 1.80 16.35 -13.87
C PHE A 359 1.28 17.76 -13.57
N THR A 360 0.34 17.87 -12.64
CA THR A 360 -0.23 19.15 -12.19
C THR A 360 0.86 20.04 -11.60
N HIS A 361 1.72 19.49 -10.74
CA HIS A 361 2.79 20.24 -10.12
C HIS A 361 3.82 20.76 -11.13
N GLU A 362 4.34 19.86 -11.98
CA GLU A 362 5.39 20.14 -12.97
C GLU A 362 4.94 21.10 -14.06
N THR A 363 3.65 21.10 -14.40
CA THR A 363 3.09 22.02 -15.41
C THR A 363 2.68 23.37 -14.83
N GLY A 364 2.47 23.44 -13.50
CA GLY A 364 2.14 24.69 -12.79
C GLY A 364 3.35 25.51 -12.35
N GLN A 365 4.53 24.89 -12.22
CA GLN A 365 5.77 25.57 -11.86
C GLN A 365 6.78 25.50 -13.02
N GLU A 366 6.70 26.47 -13.93
CA GLU A 366 7.76 26.67 -14.91
C GLU A 366 9.00 27.25 -14.18
N ILE A 367 9.91 26.38 -13.74
CA ILE A 367 11.21 26.81 -13.20
C ILE A 367 12.19 26.87 -14.37
N ASP A 368 12.37 28.08 -14.88
CA ASP A 368 13.29 28.49 -15.94
C ASP A 368 12.95 27.94 -17.34
N GLY A 369 12.18 28.74 -18.08
CA GLY A 369 11.95 28.55 -19.51
C GLY A 369 13.25 28.61 -20.34
N SER A 370 13.13 28.96 -21.62
CA SER A 370 14.19 28.89 -22.64
C SER A 370 15.53 29.62 -22.37
N SER A 371 15.75 30.16 -21.17
CA SER A 371 16.95 30.87 -20.72
C SER A 371 18.09 29.97 -20.24
N LYS A 372 17.84 28.70 -19.91
CA LYS A 372 18.87 27.74 -19.45
C LYS A 372 19.14 26.64 -20.46
N ASP A 373 20.41 26.49 -20.85
CA ASP A 373 20.86 25.41 -21.72
C ASP A 373 21.25 24.18 -20.87
N TYR A 374 20.31 23.25 -20.72
CA TYR A 374 20.54 21.98 -20.02
C TYR A 374 21.24 20.99 -20.96
N CYS A 375 22.54 21.19 -21.17
CA CYS A 375 23.37 20.34 -22.01
C CYS A 375 24.57 19.83 -21.20
N ASP A 376 24.69 18.51 -21.07
CA ASP A 376 25.93 17.87 -20.60
C ASP A 376 26.80 17.55 -21.82
N GLU A 377 27.78 18.42 -22.09
CA GLU A 377 28.74 18.27 -23.19
C GLU A 377 29.62 17.02 -23.05
N THR A 378 29.74 16.46 -21.84
CA THR A 378 30.55 15.26 -21.60
C THR A 378 29.84 13.97 -22.00
N ASN A 379 28.53 14.03 -22.25
CA ASN A 379 27.74 12.86 -22.64
C ASN A 379 27.95 12.50 -24.12
N THR A 380 28.85 11.56 -24.37
CA THR A 380 29.18 11.09 -25.73
C THR A 380 28.11 10.21 -26.37
N GLN A 381 27.23 9.61 -25.56
CA GLN A 381 26.14 8.75 -26.06
C GLN A 381 24.98 9.57 -26.63
N TYR A 382 24.70 10.73 -26.03
CA TYR A 382 23.65 11.66 -26.43
C TYR A 382 24.22 13.08 -26.53
N PRO A 383 25.04 13.36 -27.55
CA PRO A 383 25.76 14.64 -27.66
C PRO A 383 24.81 15.81 -27.90
N CYS A 384 25.14 16.98 -27.36
CA CYS A 384 24.37 18.18 -27.59
C CYS A 384 24.42 18.62 -29.06
N VAL A 385 23.31 19.17 -29.55
CA VAL A 385 23.17 19.61 -30.93
C VAL A 385 23.25 21.13 -30.94
N ALA A 386 24.11 21.68 -31.79
CA ALA A 386 24.30 23.13 -31.87
C ALA A 386 22.96 23.86 -32.11
N GLY A 387 22.69 24.89 -31.30
CA GLY A 387 21.47 25.69 -31.38
C GLY A 387 20.22 25.01 -30.81
N LYS A 388 20.34 23.91 -30.06
CA LYS A 388 19.23 23.21 -29.41
C LYS A 388 19.41 23.22 -27.89
N GLY A 389 18.34 23.60 -27.18
CA GLY A 389 18.28 23.58 -25.72
C GLY A 389 17.35 22.50 -25.18
N TYR A 390 17.80 21.79 -24.14
CA TYR A 390 17.07 20.67 -23.52
C TYR A 390 16.48 21.04 -22.15
N TYR A 391 15.90 22.23 -22.03
CA TYR A 391 15.15 22.65 -20.85
C TYR A 391 13.85 21.84 -20.67
N GLY A 392 13.27 21.95 -19.47
CA GLY A 392 12.05 21.25 -19.07
C GLY A 392 10.92 21.45 -20.06
N ARG A 393 10.30 20.35 -20.51
CA ARG A 393 9.09 20.36 -21.34
C ARG A 393 8.19 19.18 -21.00
N GLY A 394 6.88 19.39 -21.14
CA GLY A 394 5.85 18.35 -20.99
C GLY A 394 5.34 18.18 -19.56
N PRO A 395 4.43 17.20 -19.33
CA PRO A 395 3.81 16.96 -18.03
C PRO A 395 4.78 16.56 -16.91
N ILE A 396 5.89 15.92 -17.25
CA ILE A 396 7.08 15.86 -16.38
C ILE A 396 8.12 16.67 -17.12
N GLN A 397 8.74 17.66 -16.46
CA GLN A 397 9.68 18.60 -17.07
C GLN A 397 10.97 17.91 -17.55
N LEU A 398 10.89 17.22 -18.68
CA LEU A 398 12.00 16.47 -19.25
C LEU A 398 13.13 17.44 -19.59
N SER A 399 14.25 17.31 -18.87
CA SER A 399 15.42 18.19 -19.01
C SER A 399 16.68 17.36 -19.28
N TRP A 400 17.69 17.97 -19.90
CA TRP A 400 18.99 17.38 -20.27
C TRP A 400 18.99 16.48 -21.50
N ASN A 401 20.04 16.63 -22.32
CA ASN A 401 20.32 15.80 -23.51
C ASN A 401 20.29 14.29 -23.21
N PHE A 402 20.79 13.86 -22.05
CA PHE A 402 20.80 12.46 -21.66
C PHE A 402 19.43 11.89 -21.29
N ASN A 403 18.39 12.71 -21.13
CA ASN A 403 17.01 12.29 -20.99
C ASN A 403 16.24 12.37 -22.32
N TYR A 404 16.41 13.44 -23.09
CA TYR A 404 15.80 13.59 -24.43
C TYR A 404 16.25 12.49 -25.41
N GLY A 405 17.52 12.11 -25.34
CA GLY A 405 18.11 11.03 -26.13
C GLY A 405 17.39 9.69 -26.00
N PRO A 406 17.39 9.05 -24.82
CA PRO A 406 16.72 7.75 -24.64
C PRO A 406 15.20 7.85 -24.76
N ALA A 407 14.57 8.95 -24.32
CA ALA A 407 13.13 9.16 -24.46
C ALA A 407 12.71 9.15 -25.93
N GLY A 408 13.34 9.97 -26.78
CA GLY A 408 12.99 10.00 -28.20
C GLY A 408 13.41 8.75 -28.95
N LYS A 409 14.41 7.99 -28.46
CA LYS A 409 14.71 6.64 -29.00
C LYS A 409 13.55 5.68 -28.74
N SER A 410 13.02 5.69 -27.52
CA SER A 410 11.90 4.82 -27.13
C SER A 410 10.60 5.20 -27.83
N ILE A 411 10.33 6.50 -27.99
CA ILE A 411 9.07 7.03 -28.50
C ILE A 411 9.05 7.14 -30.03
N GLY A 412 10.23 7.27 -30.65
CA GLY A 412 10.37 7.39 -32.10
C GLY A 412 10.30 8.82 -32.63
N PHE A 413 10.62 9.84 -31.81
CA PHE A 413 10.76 11.23 -32.29
C PHE A 413 12.23 11.63 -32.46
N ASN A 414 12.49 12.76 -33.12
CA ASN A 414 13.86 13.25 -33.39
C ASN A 414 14.53 13.88 -32.15
N ARG A 415 14.63 13.08 -31.09
CA ARG A 415 15.43 13.21 -29.85
C ARG A 415 16.09 14.57 -29.64
N LEU A 416 17.30 14.69 -30.18
CA LEU A 416 18.26 15.75 -29.90
C LEU A 416 18.17 16.90 -30.92
N ASN A 417 17.74 16.61 -32.14
CA ASN A 417 17.63 17.63 -33.19
C ASN A 417 16.30 18.39 -33.16
N ASN A 418 15.28 17.86 -32.48
CA ASN A 418 13.98 18.51 -32.37
C ASN A 418 13.33 18.35 -30.97
N PRO A 419 13.98 18.87 -29.91
CA PRO A 419 13.44 18.83 -28.55
C PRO A 419 12.12 19.61 -28.40
N ASP A 420 11.84 20.57 -29.28
CA ASP A 420 10.62 21.40 -29.25
C ASP A 420 9.34 20.61 -29.52
N LEU A 421 9.44 19.39 -30.07
CA LEU A 421 8.28 18.49 -30.22
C LEU A 421 7.62 18.16 -28.88
N VAL A 422 8.39 18.11 -27.78
CA VAL A 422 7.82 17.84 -26.45
C VAL A 422 6.91 18.98 -25.97
N ALA A 423 7.07 20.20 -26.51
CA ALA A 423 6.22 21.36 -26.19
C ALA A 423 5.18 21.69 -27.26
N THR A 424 5.27 21.08 -28.46
CA THR A 424 4.40 21.42 -29.61
C THR A 424 3.52 20.27 -30.07
N ASP A 425 3.82 19.04 -29.69
CA ASP A 425 3.00 17.86 -29.95
C ASP A 425 2.52 17.25 -28.61
N PRO A 426 1.21 17.34 -28.30
CA PRO A 426 0.69 16.88 -27.01
C PRO A 426 0.78 15.36 -26.83
N LEU A 427 0.80 14.58 -27.91
CA LEU A 427 0.99 13.14 -27.82
C LEU A 427 2.43 12.81 -27.43
N ILE A 428 3.40 13.50 -28.03
CA ILE A 428 4.81 13.36 -27.65
C ILE A 428 5.03 13.82 -26.22
N ALA A 429 4.41 14.93 -25.80
CA ALA A 429 4.48 15.44 -24.44
C ALA A 429 4.02 14.40 -23.39
N PHE A 430 2.85 13.79 -23.59
CA PHE A 430 2.39 12.72 -22.69
C PHE A 430 3.24 11.46 -22.77
N LYS A 431 3.70 11.06 -23.97
CA LYS A 431 4.58 9.90 -24.11
C LYS A 431 5.92 10.11 -23.42
N THR A 432 6.50 11.31 -23.42
CA THR A 432 7.74 11.58 -22.67
C THR A 432 7.53 11.50 -21.16
N ALA A 433 6.40 12.01 -20.66
CA ALA A 433 6.07 11.91 -19.24
C ALA A 433 5.84 10.44 -18.83
N LEU A 434 5.07 9.68 -19.60
CA LEU A 434 4.85 8.26 -19.34
C LEU A 434 6.12 7.42 -19.53
N TRP A 435 6.97 7.75 -20.49
CA TRP A 435 8.28 7.11 -20.62
C TRP A 435 9.11 7.32 -19.35
N TYR A 436 9.20 8.55 -18.86
CA TYR A 436 9.95 8.85 -17.64
C TYR A 436 9.33 8.11 -16.45
N TRP A 437 8.01 8.19 -16.31
CA TRP A 437 7.26 7.47 -15.27
C TRP A 437 7.59 5.98 -15.28
N MET A 438 7.44 5.30 -16.42
CA MET A 438 7.65 3.86 -16.51
C MET A 438 9.10 3.42 -16.26
N ASN A 439 10.08 4.27 -16.56
CA ASN A 439 11.50 3.92 -16.37
C ASN A 439 12.03 4.25 -14.96
N PHE A 440 11.47 5.27 -14.30
CA PHE A 440 12.07 5.81 -13.07
C PHE A 440 11.12 5.91 -11.87
N VAL A 441 9.81 5.84 -12.07
CA VAL A 441 8.81 6.14 -11.02
C VAL A 441 7.80 5.00 -10.81
N HIS A 442 7.37 4.35 -11.89
CA HIS A 442 6.34 3.32 -11.88
C HIS A 442 6.63 2.22 -10.85
N SER A 443 7.85 1.67 -10.86
CA SER A 443 8.24 0.63 -9.93
C SER A 443 8.10 1.07 -8.47
N ILE A 444 8.30 2.35 -8.14
CA ILE A 444 8.22 2.89 -6.78
C ILE A 444 6.78 2.87 -6.27
N ILE A 445 5.82 3.33 -7.07
CA ILE A 445 4.42 3.39 -6.64
C ILE A 445 3.78 2.00 -6.63
N VAL A 446 4.08 1.14 -7.62
CA VAL A 446 3.51 -0.21 -7.67
C VAL A 446 4.11 -1.16 -6.64
N SER A 447 5.36 -0.90 -6.22
CA SER A 447 6.02 -1.65 -5.14
C SER A 447 5.67 -1.16 -3.73
N GLY A 448 4.83 -0.13 -3.61
CA GLY A 448 4.35 0.36 -2.31
C GLY A 448 5.36 1.21 -1.53
N GLN A 449 6.42 1.71 -2.17
CA GLN A 449 7.38 2.63 -1.53
C GLN A 449 6.77 4.00 -1.18
N GLY A 450 5.59 4.30 -1.74
CA GLY A 450 4.79 5.47 -1.40
C GLY A 450 5.09 6.70 -2.25
N PHE A 451 4.19 7.69 -2.18
CA PHE A 451 4.26 8.91 -2.99
C PHE A 451 5.47 9.80 -2.66
N GLY A 452 5.97 9.78 -1.42
CA GLY A 452 7.18 10.54 -1.07
C GLY A 452 8.40 10.13 -1.89
N GLU A 453 8.53 8.84 -2.21
CA GLU A 453 9.66 8.33 -3.00
C GLU A 453 9.48 8.59 -4.50
N THR A 454 8.26 8.81 -4.99
CA THR A 454 8.04 9.27 -6.37
C THR A 454 8.50 10.73 -6.54
N ILE A 455 8.33 11.58 -5.52
CA ILE A 455 8.93 12.93 -5.48
C ILE A 455 10.45 12.85 -5.53
N ARG A 456 11.04 11.93 -4.74
CA ARG A 456 12.51 11.74 -4.71
C ARG A 456 13.06 11.31 -6.06
N ALA A 457 12.36 10.42 -6.77
CA ALA A 457 12.75 9.95 -8.09
C ALA A 457 12.66 11.01 -9.20
N ILE A 458 11.78 12.00 -9.04
CA ILE A 458 11.59 13.06 -10.02
C ILE A 458 12.58 14.20 -9.73
N ASN A 459 12.52 14.80 -8.54
CA ASN A 459 13.31 16.01 -8.20
C ASN A 459 13.96 15.94 -6.81
N GLY A 460 14.31 14.74 -6.34
CA GLY A 460 14.78 14.54 -4.96
C GLY A 460 16.01 15.35 -4.57
N ALA A 461 16.92 15.63 -5.51
CA ALA A 461 18.11 16.46 -5.26
C ALA A 461 17.78 17.94 -5.01
N LEU A 462 16.64 18.43 -5.50
CA LEU A 462 16.20 19.82 -5.39
C LEU A 462 15.15 20.01 -4.29
N GLU A 463 14.24 19.05 -4.13
CA GLU A 463 13.05 19.21 -3.30
C GLU A 463 13.13 18.50 -1.94
N CYS A 464 13.78 17.34 -1.88
CA CYS A 464 13.80 16.51 -0.67
C CYS A 464 14.89 16.95 0.33
N ASN A 465 14.88 16.33 1.52
CA ASN A 465 15.85 16.57 2.60
C ASN A 465 15.95 18.04 3.07
N GLY A 466 14.82 18.74 3.05
CA GLY A 466 14.74 20.16 3.44
C GLY A 466 15.10 21.14 2.33
N GLY A 467 15.38 20.67 1.10
CA GLY A 467 15.72 21.52 -0.05
C GLY A 467 14.61 22.49 -0.43
N ASN A 468 13.38 21.97 -0.64
CA ASN A 468 12.22 22.82 -0.90
C ASN A 468 10.93 22.22 -0.31
N PRO A 469 10.71 22.35 1.01
CA PRO A 469 9.58 21.74 1.70
C PRO A 469 8.21 22.21 1.16
N ALA A 470 8.09 23.48 0.76
CA ALA A 470 6.84 24.01 0.21
C ALA A 470 6.43 23.32 -1.10
N THR A 471 7.42 22.99 -1.94
CA THR A 471 7.20 22.30 -3.22
C THR A 471 6.79 20.84 -3.00
N VAL A 472 7.44 20.16 -2.03
CA VAL A 472 7.04 18.82 -1.57
C VAL A 472 5.60 18.84 -1.03
N SER A 473 5.26 19.80 -0.18
CA SER A 473 3.90 19.95 0.37
C SER A 473 2.85 20.19 -0.72
N ALA A 474 3.17 20.97 -1.76
CA ALA A 474 2.25 21.19 -2.87
C ALA A 474 1.98 19.89 -3.67
N ARG A 475 3.01 19.08 -3.94
CA ARG A 475 2.83 17.76 -4.59
C ARG A 475 1.98 16.82 -3.75
N VAL A 476 2.25 16.78 -2.45
CA VAL A 476 1.44 16.01 -1.51
C VAL A 476 0.00 16.50 -1.58
N GLY A 477 -0.25 17.81 -1.53
CA GLY A 477 -1.58 18.40 -1.67
C GLY A 477 -2.34 17.91 -2.91
N TYR A 478 -1.73 17.98 -4.10
CA TYR A 478 -2.36 17.46 -5.32
C TYR A 478 -2.64 15.96 -5.25
N TYR A 479 -1.68 15.18 -4.75
CA TYR A 479 -1.87 13.74 -4.59
C TYR A 479 -2.97 13.41 -3.60
N THR A 480 -3.08 14.16 -2.51
CA THR A 480 -4.11 13.94 -1.50
C THR A 480 -5.48 14.40 -1.99
N GLU A 481 -5.58 15.46 -2.77
CA GLU A 481 -6.84 15.85 -3.44
C GLU A 481 -7.29 14.81 -4.48
N ASP A 482 -6.34 14.24 -5.23
CA ASP A 482 -6.64 13.20 -6.21
C ASP A 482 -6.97 11.86 -5.54
N ALA A 483 -6.28 11.53 -4.43
CA ALA A 483 -6.36 10.24 -3.73
C ALA A 483 -7.38 10.18 -2.58
N TYR A 484 -7.83 11.31 -2.00
CA TYR A 484 -8.73 11.33 -0.83
C TYR A 484 -10.13 11.87 -1.11
N ASP A 485 -11.07 11.23 -0.40
CA ASP A 485 -12.41 10.92 -0.86
C ASP A 485 -13.49 11.64 -0.03
N VAL A 486 -13.16 12.62 0.83
CA VAL A 486 -14.15 13.25 1.73
C VAL A 486 -15.17 14.10 0.95
N ARG A 487 -14.69 14.97 0.05
CA ARG A 487 -15.58 15.77 -0.81
C ARG A 487 -16.27 14.91 -1.87
N LYS A 488 -15.56 13.91 -2.41
CA LYS A 488 -16.12 12.95 -3.39
C LYS A 488 -17.17 12.02 -2.77
N MET A 489 -17.01 11.58 -1.52
CA MET A 489 -18.03 10.84 -0.77
C MET A 489 -19.21 11.70 -0.39
N CYS A 490 -18.99 12.96 0.00
CA CYS A 490 -20.09 13.91 0.22
C CYS A 490 -20.91 14.09 -1.08
N SER A 491 -20.26 14.35 -2.21
CA SER A 491 -20.91 14.37 -3.53
C SER A 491 -21.59 13.05 -3.88
N CYS A 492 -21.00 11.90 -3.53
CA CYS A 492 -21.61 10.59 -3.77
C CYS A 492 -22.91 10.41 -2.97
N PHE A 493 -22.93 10.79 -1.68
CA PHE A 493 -24.14 10.73 -0.85
C PHE A 493 -25.27 11.60 -1.40
N VAL A 494 -24.94 12.81 -1.85
CA VAL A 494 -25.93 13.74 -2.41
C VAL A 494 -26.39 13.30 -3.80
N GLU A 495 -25.47 13.05 -4.73
CA GLU A 495 -25.79 12.86 -6.15
C GLU A 495 -26.29 11.44 -6.47
N ARG A 496 -25.85 10.43 -5.71
CA ARG A 496 -26.14 9.02 -6.02
C ARG A 496 -27.12 8.38 -5.04
N TYR A 497 -27.16 8.86 -3.81
CA TYR A 497 -28.00 8.30 -2.75
C TYR A 497 -29.06 9.29 -2.24
N ASP A 498 -29.13 10.49 -2.82
CA ASP A 498 -30.16 11.52 -2.56
C ASP A 498 -30.25 11.95 -1.09
N PHE A 499 -29.13 11.89 -0.36
CA PHE A 499 -29.04 12.44 0.99
C PHE A 499 -29.11 13.97 0.95
N SER A 500 -29.93 14.56 1.83
CA SER A 500 -29.90 16.01 2.02
C SER A 500 -28.57 16.42 2.66
N VAL A 501 -27.95 17.46 2.11
CA VAL A 501 -26.72 18.06 2.65
C VAL A 501 -26.86 18.49 4.11
N GLU A 502 -28.08 18.80 4.56
CA GLU A 502 -28.37 19.19 5.94
C GLU A 502 -28.17 18.05 6.94
N TYR A 503 -28.26 16.80 6.47
CA TYR A 503 -28.01 15.61 7.26
C TYR A 503 -26.57 15.12 7.16
N ILE A 504 -25.72 15.78 6.38
CA ILE A 504 -24.32 15.41 6.19
C ILE A 504 -23.41 16.35 7.00
N THR A 505 -22.83 15.85 8.09
CA THR A 505 -21.78 16.56 8.82
C THR A 505 -20.42 16.25 8.20
N VAL A 506 -19.78 17.26 7.61
CA VAL A 506 -18.42 17.18 7.06
C VAL A 506 -17.44 17.83 8.04
N LEU A 507 -16.42 17.09 8.41
CA LEU A 507 -15.27 17.53 9.20
C LEU A 507 -14.03 17.40 8.31
N ILE A 508 -13.32 18.50 8.03
CA ILE A 508 -12.08 18.50 7.23
C ILE A 508 -11.00 19.45 7.80
N ASP A 509 -9.73 19.07 7.63
CA ASP A 509 -8.54 19.71 8.19
C ASP A 509 -7.85 20.65 7.19
N ASN A 510 -8.14 20.46 5.90
CA ASN A 510 -7.60 21.25 4.80
C ASN A 510 -8.48 22.45 4.40
N ASP A 511 -9.61 22.66 5.09
CA ASP A 511 -10.50 23.81 4.88
C ASP A 511 -11.04 24.33 6.23
N HIS A 512 -10.53 25.48 6.65
CA HIS A 512 -10.87 26.08 7.95
C HIS A 512 -12.31 26.62 8.05
N SER A 513 -13.07 26.62 6.94
CA SER A 513 -14.51 26.93 6.99
C SER A 513 -15.35 25.79 7.57
N TYR A 514 -14.80 24.57 7.64
CA TYR A 514 -15.44 23.39 8.22
C TYR A 514 -14.94 23.10 9.64
N THR A 515 -15.77 22.36 10.40
CA THR A 515 -15.40 21.90 11.74
C THR A 515 -14.16 21.01 11.65
N GLN A 516 -13.11 21.42 12.35
CA GLN A 516 -11.85 20.69 12.36
C GLN A 516 -12.01 19.36 13.10
N PRO A 517 -11.39 18.27 12.66
CA PRO A 517 -11.94 16.96 12.99
C PRO A 517 -11.14 16.33 14.12
N THR A 518 -10.95 17.12 15.17
CA THR A 518 -10.29 16.65 16.39
C THR A 518 -11.03 15.45 16.99
N GLY A 519 -10.34 14.58 17.73
CA GLY A 519 -10.98 13.45 18.42
C GLY A 519 -12.19 13.84 19.28
N ARG A 520 -12.23 15.08 19.81
CA ARG A 520 -13.40 15.66 20.48
C ARG A 520 -14.56 15.87 19.50
N ASN A 521 -14.31 16.52 18.36
CA ASN A 521 -15.33 16.87 17.38
C ASN A 521 -15.88 15.64 16.65
N ILE A 522 -15.05 14.63 16.37
CA ILE A 522 -15.51 13.34 15.81
C ILE A 522 -16.43 12.63 16.80
N ARG A 523 -16.02 12.52 18.08
CA ARG A 523 -16.84 11.87 19.11
C ARG A 523 -18.17 12.60 19.33
N LEU A 524 -18.15 13.93 19.28
CA LEU A 524 -19.38 14.73 19.34
C LEU A 524 -20.28 14.44 18.15
N ALA A 525 -19.76 14.50 16.92
CA ALA A 525 -20.55 14.28 15.72
C ALA A 525 -21.09 12.85 15.63
N LEU A 526 -20.33 11.83 16.08
CA LEU A 526 -20.82 10.45 16.22
C LEU A 526 -21.86 10.32 17.34
N SER A 527 -21.70 11.03 18.45
CA SER A 527 -22.67 10.99 19.56
C SER A 527 -23.99 11.64 19.18
N ASP A 528 -23.95 12.74 18.44
CA ASP A 528 -25.14 13.43 17.97
C ASP A 528 -25.88 12.58 16.93
N LEU A 529 -25.14 11.94 16.03
CA LEU A 529 -25.65 10.95 15.09
C LEU A 529 -26.30 9.76 15.79
N LEU A 530 -25.66 9.18 16.81
CA LEU A 530 -26.21 8.04 17.56
C LEU A 530 -27.39 8.41 18.47
N ARG A 531 -27.61 9.69 18.75
CA ARG A 531 -28.77 10.16 19.54
C ARG A 531 -30.02 10.33 18.70
N SER A 532 -29.87 10.48 17.39
CA SER A 532 -30.96 10.72 16.46
C SER A 532 -31.47 9.45 15.76
N ILE A 533 -30.82 8.30 15.97
CA ILE A 533 -31.23 7.00 15.39
C ILE A 533 -32.46 6.39 16.04
N ASP A 534 -33.29 5.78 15.20
CA ASP A 534 -34.35 4.85 15.58
C ASP A 534 -33.91 3.38 15.37
N PRO A 535 -34.57 2.39 16.02
CA PRO A 535 -34.36 0.99 15.68
C PRO A 535 -34.58 0.74 14.18
N ASP A 536 -33.67 -0.01 13.56
CA ASP A 536 -33.61 -0.35 12.12
C ASP A 536 -33.00 0.72 11.19
N ASP A 537 -32.48 1.84 11.73
CA ASP A 537 -31.68 2.79 10.94
C ASP A 537 -30.29 2.24 10.57
N PHE A 538 -29.80 2.59 9.37
CA PHE A 538 -28.46 2.27 8.90
C PHE A 538 -27.52 3.47 9.03
N LEU A 539 -26.42 3.26 9.75
CA LEU A 539 -25.40 4.27 9.94
C LEU A 539 -24.33 4.19 8.84
N PHE A 540 -24.06 5.31 8.18
CA PHE A 540 -22.92 5.44 7.28
C PHE A 540 -21.88 6.39 7.87
N VAL A 541 -20.70 5.85 8.16
CA VAL A 541 -19.53 6.61 8.62
C VAL A 541 -18.42 6.37 7.61
N HIS A 542 -18.01 7.44 6.92
CA HIS A 542 -16.83 7.40 6.06
C HIS A 542 -15.69 8.17 6.71
N TYR A 543 -14.54 7.51 6.81
CA TYR A 543 -13.33 8.04 7.39
C TYR A 543 -12.19 7.95 6.38
N GLY A 544 -11.52 9.08 6.13
CA GLY A 544 -10.30 9.17 5.34
C GLY A 544 -9.34 10.11 6.04
N GLY A 545 -8.16 9.62 6.46
CA GLY A 545 -7.17 10.41 7.18
C GLY A 545 -5.80 10.41 6.48
N HIS A 546 -5.11 11.55 6.55
CA HIS A 546 -3.68 11.65 6.30
C HIS A 546 -2.96 11.57 7.65
N GLY A 547 -2.04 10.63 7.79
CA GLY A 547 -1.09 10.71 8.90
C GLY A 547 -0.20 11.91 8.68
N THR A 548 -0.43 13.01 9.42
CA THR A 548 0.60 14.04 9.60
C THR A 548 1.39 13.68 10.84
N TYR A 549 2.71 13.51 10.71
CA TYR A 549 3.62 13.69 11.85
C TYR A 549 4.55 14.86 11.56
N PRO A 550 4.88 15.70 12.56
CA PRO A 550 5.87 16.78 12.48
C PRO A 550 7.29 16.30 12.17
#